data_AF-A0A8T7BTJ2-F1
#
_entry.id   AF-A0A8T7BTJ2-F1
#
_cell.length_a   1.000
_cell.length_b   1.000
_cell.length_c   1.000
_cell.angle_alpha   90.00
_cell.angle_beta   90.00
_cell.angle_gamma   90.00
#
_symmetry.space_group_name_H-M   'P 1'
#
loop_
_entity.id
_entity.type
_entity.pdbx_description
1 polymer ?
#
loop_
_entity_poly.entity_id
_entity_poly.type
_entity_poly.pdbx_seq_one_letter_code
_entity_poly.pdbx_strand_id
1 'polypeptide(L)'
;PATARAAGLLHNLGLLWIVDQLPQQVEEVIKRVERNQNITFQQALSETLGFDQAQAGGHLASCWKLPDLLVTAMAHYLQYDYQDCHEDIVLTTGLAAELVSASLNEASCPDSDPRIARLEISGEDISTLYSQLGGLVTDTRAIAKILI
;
A
#
# COMPACT_ATOMS: atom_id res chain seq x y z
N PRO A 1 -9.22 -14.43 2.56
CA PRO A 1 -9.09 -15.55 1.58
C PRO A 1 -7.65 -15.64 1.06
N ALA A 2 -7.25 -16.75 0.41
CA ALA A 2 -5.87 -16.96 -0.03
C ALA A 2 -5.36 -15.89 -1.02
N THR A 3 -6.22 -15.48 -1.97
CA THR A 3 -5.94 -14.42 -2.94
C THR A 3 -5.76 -13.05 -2.29
N ALA A 4 -6.58 -12.69 -1.30
CA ALA A 4 -6.42 -11.44 -0.55
C ALA A 4 -5.09 -11.35 0.21
N ARG A 5 -4.63 -12.47 0.79
CA ARG A 5 -3.31 -12.51 1.41
C ARG A 5 -2.21 -12.31 0.38
N ALA A 6 -2.31 -12.97 -0.78
CA ALA A 6 -1.34 -12.79 -1.85
C ALA A 6 -1.32 -11.34 -2.36
N ALA A 7 -2.49 -10.71 -2.56
CA ALA A 7 -2.59 -9.30 -2.91
C ALA A 7 -1.89 -8.42 -1.85
N GLY A 8 -2.18 -8.61 -0.56
CA GLY A 8 -1.51 -7.88 0.53
C GLY A 8 0.00 -8.10 0.59
N LEU A 9 0.50 -9.31 0.30
CA LEU A 9 1.93 -9.62 0.25
C LEU A 9 2.63 -8.97 -0.95
N LEU A 10 1.95 -8.90 -2.10
CA LEU A 10 2.56 -8.52 -3.37
C LEU A 10 2.32 -7.04 -3.74
N HIS A 11 1.34 -6.37 -3.12
CA HIS A 11 0.86 -5.04 -3.54
C HIS A 11 1.96 -4.02 -3.78
N ASN A 12 3.00 -4.01 -2.93
CA ASN A 12 4.06 -3.01 -2.98
C ASN A 12 5.37 -3.47 -3.64
N LEU A 13 5.36 -4.60 -4.39
CA LEU A 13 6.56 -5.06 -5.10
C LEU A 13 7.04 -4.07 -6.16
N GLY A 14 6.14 -3.24 -6.70
CA GLY A 14 6.51 -2.18 -7.65
C GLY A 14 7.51 -1.19 -7.05
N LEU A 15 7.38 -0.85 -5.76
CA LEU A 15 8.33 0.02 -5.09
C LEU A 15 9.73 -0.61 -4.99
N LEU A 16 9.81 -1.90 -4.64
CA LEU A 16 11.10 -2.60 -4.56
C LEU A 16 11.81 -2.61 -5.91
N TRP A 17 11.06 -2.85 -6.99
CA TRP A 17 11.60 -2.80 -8.35
C TRP A 17 12.08 -1.39 -8.71
N ILE A 18 11.31 -0.34 -8.38
CA ILE A 18 11.72 1.06 -8.61
C ILE A 18 13.02 1.38 -7.87
N VAL A 19 13.12 1.00 -6.58
CA VAL A 19 14.31 1.27 -5.76
C VAL A 19 15.55 0.57 -6.31
N ASP A 20 15.41 -0.66 -6.79
CA ASP A 20 16.50 -1.45 -7.36
C ASP A 20 16.96 -0.92 -8.72
N GLN A 21 16.02 -0.54 -9.59
CA GLN A 21 16.32 -0.16 -10.98
C GLN A 21 16.58 1.34 -11.17
N LEU A 22 16.00 2.19 -10.32
CA LEU A 22 16.02 3.65 -10.45
C LEU A 22 16.48 4.35 -9.14
N PRO A 23 17.61 3.93 -8.52
CA PRO A 23 17.99 4.41 -7.19
C PRO A 23 18.27 5.92 -7.15
N GLN A 24 18.80 6.51 -8.24
CA GLN A 24 19.10 7.95 -8.31
C GLN A 24 17.82 8.79 -8.31
N GLN A 25 16.80 8.35 -9.04
CA GLN A 25 15.50 9.03 -9.10
C GLN A 25 14.76 8.88 -7.77
N VAL A 26 14.86 7.73 -7.10
CA VAL A 26 14.32 7.56 -5.75
C VAL A 26 15.00 8.50 -4.76
N GLU A 27 16.33 8.67 -4.83
CA GLU A 27 17.04 9.62 -3.98
C GLU A 27 16.54 11.06 -4.21
N GLU A 28 16.28 11.45 -5.45
CA GLU A 28 15.66 12.74 -5.78
C GLU A 28 14.25 12.87 -5.18
N VAL A 29 13.42 11.84 -5.34
CA VAL A 29 12.06 11.80 -4.77
C VAL A 29 12.09 11.98 -3.25
N ILE A 30 12.98 11.27 -2.54
CA ILE A 30 13.14 11.40 -1.09
C ILE A 30 13.49 12.84 -0.73
N LYS A 31 14.49 13.45 -1.39
CA LYS A 31 14.88 14.85 -1.15
C LYS A 31 13.73 15.83 -1.42
N ARG A 32 12.87 15.55 -2.40
CA ARG A 32 11.70 16.40 -2.70
C ARG A 32 10.65 16.34 -1.59
N VAL A 33 10.35 15.14 -1.09
CA VAL A 33 9.39 14.94 0.02
C VAL A 33 9.91 15.55 1.31
N GLU A 34 11.20 15.40 1.61
CA GLU A 34 11.84 16.01 2.80
C GLU A 34 11.78 17.55 2.77
N ARG A 35 11.88 18.16 1.58
CA ARG A 35 11.83 19.62 1.40
C ARG A 35 10.41 20.17 1.37
N ASN A 36 9.41 19.35 1.07
CA ASN A 36 8.02 19.77 0.95
C ASN A 36 7.10 18.74 1.60
N GLN A 37 6.69 19.00 2.84
CA GLN A 37 5.79 18.11 3.58
C GLN A 37 4.38 18.00 2.98
N ASN A 38 4.02 18.82 1.99
CA ASN A 38 2.71 18.78 1.34
C ASN A 38 2.65 17.81 0.15
N ILE A 39 3.77 17.20 -0.27
CA ILE A 39 3.76 16.20 -1.34
C ILE A 39 3.98 14.81 -0.75
N THR A 40 3.12 13.87 -1.11
CA THR A 40 3.29 12.47 -0.75
C THR A 40 4.40 11.83 -1.56
N PHE A 41 5.01 10.76 -1.03
CA PHE A 41 6.01 9.99 -1.76
C PHE A 41 5.49 9.44 -3.10
N GLN A 42 4.22 8.99 -3.13
CA GLN A 42 3.56 8.56 -4.36
C GLN A 42 3.48 9.69 -5.40
N GLN A 43 3.01 10.88 -5.01
CA GLN A 43 2.92 12.03 -5.93
C GLN A 43 4.29 12.43 -6.45
N ALA A 44 5.30 12.47 -5.57
CA ALA A 44 6.66 12.78 -5.96
C ALA A 44 7.25 11.74 -6.93
N LEU A 45 6.95 10.45 -6.75
CA LEU A 45 7.28 9.39 -7.73
C LEU A 45 6.64 9.67 -9.09
N SER A 46 5.32 9.85 -9.12
CA SER A 46 4.58 10.11 -10.36
C SER A 46 5.09 11.35 -11.10
N GLU A 47 5.40 12.42 -10.39
CA GLU A 47 5.93 13.65 -10.99
C GLU A 47 7.37 13.50 -11.51
N THR A 48 8.18 12.62 -10.90
CA THR A 48 9.60 12.43 -11.29
C THR A 48 9.74 11.39 -12.39
N LEU A 49 8.97 10.31 -12.34
CA LEU A 49 9.10 9.13 -13.21
C LEU A 49 8.00 9.04 -14.28
N GLY A 50 6.89 9.76 -14.11
CA GLY A 50 5.68 9.60 -14.91
C GLY A 50 4.78 8.44 -14.48
N PHE A 51 5.15 7.72 -13.43
CA PHE A 51 4.36 6.63 -12.84
C PHE A 51 4.68 6.44 -11.34
N ASP A 52 3.78 5.78 -10.60
CA ASP A 52 3.98 5.42 -9.19
C ASP A 52 4.24 3.91 -8.95
N GLN A 53 4.43 3.57 -7.68
CA GLN A 53 4.68 2.21 -7.21
C GLN A 53 3.54 1.22 -7.54
N ALA A 54 2.28 1.66 -7.58
CA ALA A 54 1.16 0.79 -7.90
C ALA A 54 1.16 0.48 -9.40
N GLN A 55 1.34 1.49 -10.24
CA GLN A 55 1.46 1.32 -11.69
C GLN A 55 2.64 0.41 -12.07
N ALA A 56 3.80 0.60 -11.43
CA ALA A 56 4.95 -0.29 -11.60
C ALA A 56 4.64 -1.72 -11.14
N GLY A 57 3.95 -1.88 -10.00
CA GLY A 57 3.54 -3.17 -9.46
C GLY A 57 2.60 -3.92 -10.40
N GLY A 58 1.57 -3.25 -10.91
CA GLY A 58 0.65 -3.79 -11.91
C GLY A 58 1.36 -4.25 -13.19
N HIS A 59 2.28 -3.43 -13.70
CA HIS A 59 3.08 -3.79 -14.87
C HIS A 59 3.95 -5.03 -14.60
N LEU A 60 4.64 -5.08 -13.45
CA LEU A 60 5.45 -6.22 -13.03
C LEU A 60 4.61 -7.50 -12.93
N ALA A 61 3.44 -7.42 -12.29
CA ALA A 61 2.52 -8.53 -12.14
C ALA A 61 2.05 -9.09 -13.50
N SER A 62 1.76 -8.19 -14.45
CA SER A 62 1.39 -8.57 -15.82
C SER A 62 2.53 -9.28 -16.54
N CYS A 63 3.76 -8.76 -16.44
CA CYS A 63 4.95 -9.39 -17.02
C CYS A 63 5.22 -10.79 -16.45
N TRP A 64 4.93 -11.00 -15.16
CA TRP A 64 5.02 -12.32 -14.51
C TRP A 64 3.84 -13.23 -14.78
N LYS A 65 2.81 -12.76 -15.51
CA LYS A 65 1.58 -13.50 -15.81
C LYS A 65 0.86 -13.97 -14.55
N LEU A 66 0.83 -13.12 -13.53
CA LEU A 66 -0.01 -13.35 -12.37
C LEU A 66 -1.49 -13.31 -12.77
N PRO A 67 -2.38 -13.97 -12.00
CA PRO A 67 -3.83 -13.86 -12.21
C PRO A 67 -4.30 -12.41 -12.29
N ASP A 68 -5.24 -12.12 -13.18
CA ASP A 68 -5.75 -10.75 -13.45
C ASP A 68 -6.20 -10.01 -12.19
N LEU A 69 -6.78 -10.75 -11.24
CA LEU A 69 -7.17 -10.22 -9.93
C LEU A 69 -5.99 -9.62 -9.16
N LEU A 70 -4.82 -10.27 -9.18
CA LEU A 70 -3.62 -9.76 -8.51
C LEU A 70 -2.99 -8.61 -9.29
N VAL A 71 -2.99 -8.68 -10.63
CA VAL A 71 -2.53 -7.57 -11.48
C VAL A 71 -3.33 -6.31 -11.16
N THR A 72 -4.65 -6.45 -11.08
CA THR A 72 -5.60 -5.37 -10.76
C THR A 72 -5.39 -4.84 -9.35
N ALA A 73 -5.29 -5.72 -8.34
CA ALA A 73 -5.03 -5.33 -6.96
C ALA A 73 -3.73 -4.53 -6.82
N MET A 74 -2.65 -4.99 -7.44
CA MET A 74 -1.35 -4.31 -7.40
C MET A 74 -1.36 -2.97 -8.13
N ALA A 75 -2.09 -2.86 -9.25
CA ALA A 75 -2.17 -1.64 -10.05
C ALA A 75 -3.00 -0.51 -9.42
N HIS A 76 -4.01 -0.86 -8.62
CA HIS A 76 -5.06 0.09 -8.24
C HIS A 76 -5.27 0.28 -6.73
N TYR A 77 -4.50 -0.39 -5.85
CA TYR A 77 -4.74 -0.31 -4.39
C TYR A 77 -4.65 1.11 -3.78
N LEU A 78 -4.02 2.06 -4.47
CA LEU A 78 -3.94 3.47 -4.07
C LEU A 78 -5.19 4.30 -4.46
N GLN A 79 -6.14 3.71 -5.20
CA GLN A 79 -7.36 4.39 -5.67
C GLN A 79 -8.54 4.12 -4.74
N TYR A 80 -8.86 5.07 -3.87
CA TYR A 80 -9.92 4.94 -2.85
C TYR A 80 -11.34 4.80 -3.44
N ASP A 81 -11.55 5.32 -4.65
CA ASP A 81 -12.81 5.36 -5.37
C ASP A 81 -12.89 4.34 -6.52
N TYR A 82 -11.94 3.41 -6.62
CA TYR A 82 -11.91 2.38 -7.67
C TYR A 82 -13.26 1.64 -7.80
N GLN A 83 -13.79 1.55 -9.02
CA GLN A 83 -15.10 0.98 -9.37
C GLN A 83 -15.02 0.25 -10.71
N ASP A 84 -14.34 -0.89 -10.72
CA ASP A 84 -14.23 -1.76 -11.89
C ASP A 84 -14.01 -3.22 -11.42
N CYS A 85 -13.47 -4.08 -12.28
CA CYS A 85 -13.20 -5.48 -11.98
C CYS A 85 -12.40 -5.65 -10.67
N HIS A 86 -12.80 -6.63 -9.87
CA HIS A 86 -12.13 -6.97 -8.61
C HIS A 86 -12.09 -5.80 -7.60
N GLU A 87 -13.12 -4.96 -7.56
CA GLU A 87 -13.23 -3.82 -6.63
C GLU A 87 -12.96 -4.23 -5.16
N ASP A 88 -13.58 -5.31 -4.71
CA ASP A 88 -13.47 -5.81 -3.33
C ASP A 88 -12.01 -6.01 -2.90
N ILE A 89 -11.20 -6.65 -3.74
CA ILE A 89 -9.80 -6.92 -3.42
C ILE A 89 -8.94 -5.65 -3.51
N VAL A 90 -9.22 -4.76 -4.46
CA VAL A 90 -8.49 -3.50 -4.62
C VAL A 90 -8.69 -2.64 -3.37
N LEU A 91 -9.95 -2.42 -2.97
CA LEU A 91 -10.29 -1.61 -1.81
C LEU A 91 -9.80 -2.26 -0.52
N THR A 92 -9.92 -3.58 -0.38
CA THR A 92 -9.42 -4.30 0.81
C THR A 92 -7.89 -4.17 0.92
N THR A 93 -7.17 -4.34 -0.18
CA THR A 93 -5.70 -4.23 -0.20
C THR A 93 -5.26 -2.82 0.17
N GLY A 94 -5.92 -1.80 -0.40
CA GLY A 94 -5.66 -0.41 -0.09
C GLY A 94 -5.96 -0.04 1.36
N LEU A 95 -7.10 -0.47 1.89
CA LEU A 95 -7.49 -0.20 3.28
C LEU A 95 -6.54 -0.87 4.27
N ALA A 96 -6.15 -2.12 4.01
CA ALA A 96 -5.17 -2.83 4.83
C ALA A 96 -3.80 -2.13 4.84
N ALA A 97 -3.33 -1.66 3.68
CA ALA A 97 -2.08 -0.91 3.59
C ALA A 97 -2.14 0.41 4.37
N GLU A 98 -3.27 1.14 4.29
CA GLU A 98 -3.49 2.38 5.04
C GLU A 98 -3.50 2.15 6.55
N LEU A 99 -4.20 1.11 7.03
CA LEU A 99 -4.24 0.77 8.45
C LEU A 99 -2.83 0.46 9.00
N VAL A 100 -2.02 -0.29 8.25
CA VAL A 100 -0.63 -0.59 8.64
C VAL A 100 0.23 0.68 8.61
N SER A 101 0.08 1.52 7.59
CA SER A 101 0.80 2.81 7.48
C SER A 101 0.47 3.74 8.66
N ALA A 102 -0.81 3.92 8.97
CA ALA A 102 -1.25 4.71 10.11
C ALA A 102 -0.68 4.17 11.42
N SER A 103 -0.69 2.85 11.61
CA SER A 103 -0.12 2.21 12.80
C SER A 103 1.39 2.41 12.91
N LEU A 104 2.14 2.27 11.81
CA LEU A 104 3.60 2.47 11.77
C LEU A 104 4.01 3.92 12.09
N ASN A 105 3.16 4.87 11.70
CA ASN A 105 3.35 6.31 11.89
C ASN A 105 2.70 6.85 13.18
N GLU A 106 2.16 5.97 14.03
CA GLU A 106 1.47 6.33 15.29
C GLU A 106 0.32 7.34 15.06
N ALA A 107 -0.35 7.26 13.91
CA ALA A 107 -1.48 8.10 13.56
C ALA A 107 -2.79 7.58 14.17
N SER A 108 -3.86 8.38 14.09
CA SER A 108 -5.20 7.93 14.46
C SER A 108 -5.72 6.86 13.51
N CYS A 109 -6.56 5.96 14.01
CA CYS A 109 -7.26 4.98 13.19
C CYS A 109 -8.05 5.70 12.07
N PRO A 110 -7.94 5.27 10.80
CA PRO A 110 -8.70 5.83 9.68
C PRO A 110 -10.16 5.29 9.69
N ASP A 111 -10.89 5.49 10.78
CA ASP A 111 -12.26 5.01 10.99
C ASP A 111 -13.30 5.64 10.04
N SER A 112 -12.95 6.79 9.46
CA SER A 112 -13.78 7.56 8.53
C SER A 112 -13.45 7.26 7.05
N ASP A 113 -12.62 6.25 6.77
CA ASP A 113 -12.26 5.87 5.41
C ASP A 113 -13.50 5.39 4.64
N PRO A 114 -13.81 5.98 3.46
CA PRO A 114 -15.01 5.63 2.69
C PRO A 114 -15.04 4.15 2.26
N ARG A 115 -13.90 3.48 2.20
CA ARG A 115 -13.80 2.05 1.84
C ARG A 115 -14.42 1.16 2.90
N ILE A 116 -14.45 1.57 4.17
CA ILE A 116 -15.03 0.78 5.27
C ILE A 116 -16.53 0.54 5.00
N ALA A 117 -17.26 1.60 4.67
CA ALA A 117 -18.67 1.51 4.31
C ALA A 117 -18.91 0.70 3.03
N ARG A 118 -18.05 0.89 2.01
CA ARG A 118 -18.15 0.16 0.72
C ARG A 118 -17.88 -1.34 0.84
N LEU A 119 -16.99 -1.73 1.74
CA LEU A 119 -16.65 -3.13 2.02
C LEU A 119 -17.61 -3.77 3.05
N GLU A 120 -18.62 -3.02 3.51
CA GLU A 120 -19.59 -3.45 4.52
C GLU A 120 -18.93 -3.93 5.84
N ILE A 121 -17.79 -3.33 6.19
CA ILE A 121 -17.04 -3.65 7.43
C ILE A 121 -17.56 -2.75 8.57
N SER A 122 -17.78 -3.32 9.76
CA SER A 122 -18.14 -2.53 10.93
C SER A 122 -16.96 -1.67 11.39
N GLY A 123 -17.23 -0.41 11.78
CA GLY A 123 -16.20 0.46 12.38
C GLY A 123 -15.62 -0.10 13.68
N GLU A 124 -16.38 -0.92 14.41
CA GLU A 124 -15.91 -1.63 15.61
C GLU A 124 -14.86 -2.70 15.25
N ASP A 125 -15.07 -3.43 14.15
CA ASP A 125 -14.11 -4.43 13.65
C ASP A 125 -12.81 -3.77 13.21
N ILE A 126 -12.89 -2.63 12.52
CA ILE A 126 -11.71 -1.84 12.10
C ILE A 126 -10.93 -1.34 13.32
N SER A 127 -11.61 -0.80 14.33
CA SER A 127 -10.98 -0.31 15.55
C SER A 127 -10.27 -1.43 16.32
N THR A 128 -10.93 -2.59 16.41
CA THR A 128 -10.35 -3.79 17.05
C THR A 128 -9.13 -4.28 16.28
N LEU A 129 -9.21 -4.36 14.95
CA LEU A 129 -8.10 -4.75 14.09
C LEU A 129 -6.92 -3.78 14.21
N TYR A 130 -7.18 -2.47 14.22
CA TYR A 130 -6.15 -1.44 14.36
C TYR A 130 -5.36 -1.57 15.67
N SER A 131 -6.05 -1.84 16.78
CA SER A 131 -5.41 -2.10 18.08
C SER A 131 -4.52 -3.34 18.04
N GLN A 132 -4.98 -4.43 17.42
CA GLN A 132 -4.19 -5.66 17.27
C GLN A 132 -2.97 -5.46 16.37
N LEU A 133 -3.11 -4.71 15.28
CA LEU A 133 -2.02 -4.38 14.35
C LEU A 133 -0.90 -3.61 15.05
N GLY A 134 -1.23 -2.67 15.95
CA GLY A 134 -0.22 -1.92 16.71
C GLY A 134 0.74 -2.82 17.50
N GLY A 135 0.22 -3.88 18.12
CA GLY A 135 1.05 -4.90 18.78
C GLY A 135 1.95 -5.65 17.81
N LEU A 136 1.37 -6.17 16.73
CA LEU A 136 2.08 -6.99 15.74
C LEU A 136 3.17 -6.21 14.97
N VAL A 137 2.90 -4.95 14.65
CA VAL A 137 3.85 -4.04 14.00
C VAL A 137 5.06 -3.79 14.89
N THR A 138 4.82 -3.60 16.19
CA THR A 138 5.89 -3.41 17.18
C THR A 138 6.79 -4.65 17.24
N ASP A 139 6.20 -5.84 17.31
CA ASP A 139 6.94 -7.11 17.34
C ASP A 139 7.74 -7.34 16.05
N THR A 140 7.13 -7.11 14.89
CA THR A 140 7.78 -7.31 13.58
C THR A 140 8.96 -6.34 13.40
N ARG A 141 8.82 -5.08 13.84
CA ARG A 141 9.90 -4.09 13.82
C ARG A 141 11.05 -4.49 14.73
N ALA A 142 10.75 -5.09 15.90
CA ALA A 142 11.77 -5.63 16.80
C ALA A 142 12.53 -6.80 16.15
N ILE A 143 11.84 -7.73 15.49
CA ILE A 143 12.46 -8.85 14.78
C ILE A 143 13.35 -8.37 13.63
N ALA A 144 12.86 -7.43 12.81
CA ALA A 144 13.63 -6.90 11.68
C ALA A 144 14.96 -6.24 12.13
N LYS A 145 14.97 -5.54 13.28
CA LYS A 145 16.18 -4.95 13.88
C LYS A 145 17.19 -5.98 14.40
N ILE A 146 16.75 -7.22 14.66
CA ILE A 146 17.63 -8.29 15.17
C ILE A 146 18.28 -9.06 14.01
N LEU A 147 17.59 -9.15 12.87
CA LEU A 147 18.00 -9.98 11.73
C LEU A 147 18.84 -9.25 10.67
N ILE A 148 18.90 -7.92 10.72
CA ILE A 148 19.61 -7.04 9.76
C ILE A 148 20.60 -6.19 10.55
#